data_AF-A0A966KSJ5-F1
#
_entry.id   AF-A0A966KSJ5-F1
#
_cell.length_a   1.000
_cell.length_b   1.000
_cell.length_c   1.000
_cell.angle_alpha   90.00
_cell.angle_beta   90.00
_cell.angle_gamma   90.00
#
_symmetry.space_group_name_H-M   'P 1'
#
loop_
_entity.id
_entity.type
_entity.pdbx_description
1 polymer ?
#
loop_
_entity_poly.entity_id
_entity_poly.type
_entity_poly.pdbx_seq_one_letter_code
_entity_poly.pdbx_strand_id
1 'polypeptide(L)'
;MRRSIDDQPLTTEDLPAGAEDATPASWAVAICDDYDDAEPRVVLTVEELGAAGAGIVVHLDPDHARRLRGALHDALREIGQDHGR
;
A
#
# COMPACT_ATOMS: atom_id res chain seq x y z
N MET A 1 -6.01 -10.24 15.70
CA MET A 1 -7.13 -10.07 14.74
C MET A 1 -6.66 -9.28 13.52
N ARG A 2 -7.12 -9.63 12.30
CA ARG A 2 -6.81 -8.87 11.07
C ARG A 2 -8.08 -8.36 10.41
N ARG A 3 -8.11 -7.09 10.02
CA ARG A 3 -9.23 -6.47 9.30
C ARG A 3 -8.73 -5.76 8.06
N SER A 4 -9.25 -6.13 6.88
CA SER A 4 -8.98 -5.40 5.64
C SER A 4 -9.62 -4.01 5.65
N ILE A 5 -8.92 -3.02 5.11
CA ILE A 5 -9.40 -1.65 4.89
C ILE A 5 -9.64 -1.42 3.41
N ASP A 6 -8.68 -1.79 2.57
CA ASP A 6 -8.79 -1.73 1.10
C ASP A 6 -7.86 -2.78 0.47
N ASP A 7 -8.21 -3.21 -0.74
CA ASP A 7 -7.51 -4.22 -1.53
C ASP A 7 -7.82 -3.96 -3.01
N GLN A 8 -6.83 -3.49 -3.76
CA GLN A 8 -7.01 -3.10 -5.15
C GLN A 8 -5.93 -3.70 -6.06
N PRO A 9 -6.32 -4.27 -7.20
CA PRO A 9 -5.38 -4.59 -8.26
C PRO A 9 -4.96 -3.32 -9.01
N LEU A 10 -3.69 -3.26 -9.40
CA LEU A 10 -3.13 -2.40 -10.44
C LEU A 10 -2.80 -3.32 -11.63
N THR A 11 -3.68 -3.33 -12.62
CA THR A 11 -3.57 -4.19 -13.79
C THR A 11 -2.69 -3.56 -14.86
N THR A 12 -2.40 -4.30 -15.93
CA THR A 12 -1.70 -3.76 -17.11
C THR A 12 -2.40 -2.55 -17.73
N GLU A 13 -3.73 -2.44 -17.59
CA GLU A 13 -4.51 -1.32 -18.15
C GLU A 13 -4.34 -0.03 -17.32
N ASP A 14 -3.97 -0.17 -16.05
CA ASP A 14 -3.74 0.95 -15.13
C ASP A 14 -2.30 1.49 -15.20
N LEU A 15 -1.39 0.75 -15.83
CA LEU A 15 0.00 1.14 -15.99
C LEU A 15 0.15 2.23 -17.07
N PRO A 16 1.01 3.23 -16.85
CA PRO A 16 1.24 4.27 -17.85
C PRO A 16 1.94 3.69 -19.09
N ALA A 17 1.58 4.20 -20.26
CA ALA A 17 2.22 3.82 -21.51
C ALA A 17 3.74 4.09 -21.46
N GLY A 18 4.55 3.12 -21.89
CA GLY A 18 6.01 3.20 -21.87
C GLY A 18 6.68 2.80 -20.56
N ALA A 19 5.92 2.37 -19.54
CA ALA A 19 6.48 1.77 -18.33
C ALA A 19 6.72 0.26 -18.51
N GLU A 20 7.65 -0.08 -19.40
CA GLU A 20 7.95 -1.47 -19.80
C GLU A 20 8.50 -2.32 -18.63
N ASP A 21 9.14 -1.68 -17.65
CA ASP A 21 9.68 -2.33 -16.46
C ASP A 21 8.67 -2.39 -15.29
N ALA A 22 7.46 -1.85 -15.46
CA ALA A 22 6.44 -1.88 -14.41
C ALA A 22 5.69 -3.22 -14.38
N THR A 23 5.69 -3.85 -13.21
CA THR A 23 4.96 -5.10 -12.98
C THR A 23 3.56 -4.81 -12.45
N PRO A 24 2.49 -5.38 -13.05
CA PRO A 24 1.15 -5.36 -12.47
C PRO A 24 1.16 -5.95 -11.06
N ALA A 25 0.49 -5.29 -10.12
CA ALA A 25 0.56 -5.65 -8.71
C ALA A 25 -0.78 -5.44 -8.02
N SER A 26 -1.09 -6.25 -7.01
CA SER A 26 -2.14 -5.93 -6.04
C SER A 26 -1.52 -5.23 -4.84
N TRP A 27 -2.20 -4.21 -4.32
CA TRP A 27 -1.87 -3.62 -3.03
C TRP A 27 -3.04 -3.73 -2.08
N ALA A 28 -2.75 -3.95 -0.80
CA ALA A 28 -3.77 -4.03 0.23
C ALA A 28 -3.33 -3.28 1.49
N VAL A 29 -4.29 -2.65 2.14
CA VAL A 29 -4.13 -2.01 3.45
C VAL A 29 -5.03 -2.72 4.44
N ALA A 30 -4.46 -3.21 5.54
CA ALA A 30 -5.18 -3.84 6.63
C ALA A 30 -4.73 -3.30 7.99
N ILE A 31 -5.48 -3.64 9.03
CA ILE A 31 -5.10 -3.45 10.44
C ILE A 31 -4.85 -4.83 11.04
N CYS A 32 -3.76 -4.97 11.77
CA CYS A 32 -3.42 -6.15 12.57
C CYS A 32 -3.07 -5.72 13.99
N ASP A 33 -3.48 -6.46 15.00
CA ASP A 33 -3.12 -6.25 16.42
C ASP A 33 -2.52 -7.52 17.05
N ASP A 34 -2.18 -8.52 16.22
CA ASP A 34 -1.69 -9.82 16.65
C ASP A 34 -0.16 -9.78 16.87
N TYR A 35 0.25 -9.05 17.91
CA TYR A 35 1.64 -8.87 18.31
C TYR A 35 1.79 -9.04 19.82
N ASP A 36 3.00 -9.36 20.26
CA ASP A 36 3.31 -9.52 21.69
C ASP A 36 3.10 -8.22 22.49
N ASP A 37 3.19 -7.06 21.84
CA ASP A 37 2.94 -5.76 22.46
C ASP A 37 1.46 -5.34 22.48
N ALA A 38 0.57 -6.15 21.87
CA ALA A 38 -0.87 -5.91 21.74
C ALA A 38 -1.25 -4.57 21.09
N GLU A 39 -0.32 -3.95 20.37
CA GLU A 39 -0.52 -2.63 19.77
C GLU A 39 -0.86 -2.76 18.28
N PRO A 40 -1.85 -2.03 17.73
CA PRO A 40 -2.31 -2.20 16.35
C PRO A 40 -1.34 -1.58 15.32
N ARG A 41 -1.14 -2.27 14.18
CA ARG A 41 -0.25 -1.89 13.06
C ARG A 41 -1.07 -1.77 11.78
N VAL A 42 -0.69 -0.82 10.94
CA VAL A 42 -1.14 -0.79 9.54
C VAL A 42 -0.30 -1.79 8.77
N VAL A 43 -0.94 -2.70 8.06
CA VAL A 43 -0.28 -3.68 7.21
C VAL A 43 -0.44 -3.24 5.77
N LEU A 44 0.68 -2.93 5.12
CA LEU A 44 0.75 -2.67 3.68
C LEU A 44 1.30 -3.92 3.00
N THR A 45 0.51 -4.52 2.13
CA THR A 45 0.92 -5.63 1.27
C THR A 45 1.02 -5.11 -0.16
N VAL A 46 2.12 -5.45 -0.85
CA VAL A 46 2.28 -5.24 -2.29
C VAL A 46 2.78 -6.54 -2.90
N GLU A 47 2.03 -7.12 -3.81
CA GLU A 47 2.36 -8.40 -4.45
C GLU A 47 2.16 -8.31 -5.96
N GLU A 48 2.98 -9.04 -6.73
CA GLU A 48 2.75 -9.18 -8.16
C GLU A 48 1.39 -9.85 -8.42
N LEU A 49 0.66 -9.35 -9.41
CA LEU A 49 -0.68 -9.81 -9.71
C LEU A 49 -0.66 -11.28 -10.14
N GLY A 50 -1.42 -12.13 -9.44
CA GLY A 50 -1.45 -13.58 -9.66
C GLY A 50 -0.38 -14.37 -8.89
N ALA A 51 0.48 -13.70 -8.13
CA ALA A 51 1.53 -14.30 -7.29
C ALA A 51 1.28 -14.09 -5.79
N ALA A 52 0.04 -14.35 -5.34
CA ALA A 52 -0.36 -14.15 -3.94
C ALA A 52 0.55 -14.89 -2.95
N GLY A 53 1.00 -14.19 -1.91
CA GLY A 53 1.92 -14.70 -0.90
C GLY A 53 3.41 -14.60 -1.25
N ALA A 54 3.76 -14.10 -2.44
CA ALA A 54 5.15 -13.91 -2.88
C ALA A 54 5.62 -12.44 -2.80
N GLY A 55 4.75 -11.52 -2.38
CA GLY A 55 5.06 -10.09 -2.32
C GLY A 55 5.76 -9.65 -1.04
N ILE A 56 5.74 -8.33 -0.83
CA ILE A 56 6.28 -7.68 0.37
C ILE A 56 5.13 -7.31 1.29
N VAL A 57 5.26 -7.66 2.57
CA VAL A 57 4.32 -7.28 3.63
C VAL A 57 5.05 -6.42 4.65
N VAL A 58 4.59 -5.19 4.83
CA VAL A 58 5.17 -4.21 5.76
C VAL A 58 4.19 -3.95 6.88
N HIS A 59 4.67 -4.10 8.12
CA HIS A 59 3.92 -3.78 9.33
C HIS A 59 4.39 -2.43 9.87
N LEU A 60 3.54 -1.42 9.73
CA LEU A 60 3.84 -0.04 10.07
C LEU A 60 3.20 0.32 11.42
N ASP A 61 4.01 0.80 12.35
CA ASP A 61 3.49 1.54 13.50
C ASP A 61 2.79 2.85 13.04
N PRO A 62 2.05 3.53 13.94
CA PRO A 62 1.34 4.76 13.57
C PRO A 62 2.24 5.88 13.04
N ASP A 63 3.50 5.98 13.46
CA ASP A 63 4.41 7.05 13.04
C ASP A 63 4.92 6.81 11.62
N HIS A 64 5.33 5.58 11.30
CA HIS A 64 5.71 5.20 9.93
C HIS A 64 4.51 5.26 8.97
N ALA A 65 3.32 4.87 9.42
CA ALA A 65 2.10 4.99 8.61
C ALA A 65 1.76 6.46 8.29
N ARG A 66 1.87 7.37 9.26
CA ARG A 66 1.69 8.81 9.03
C ARG A 66 2.73 9.37 8.08
N ARG A 67 3.99 8.92 8.19
CA ARG A 67 5.07 9.33 7.30
C ARG A 67 4.82 8.89 5.86
N LEU A 68 4.39 7.65 5.64
CA LEU A 68 4.01 7.15 4.31
C LEU A 68 2.83 7.95 3.74
N ARG A 69 1.78 8.20 4.54
CA ARG A 69 0.66 9.04 4.12
C ARG A 69 1.09 10.44 3.70
N GLY A 70 1.98 11.08 4.47
CA GLY A 70 2.54 12.39 4.13
C GLY A 70 3.34 12.37 2.82
N ALA A 71 4.15 11.33 2.59
CA ALA A 71 4.88 11.18 1.34
C ALA A 71 3.96 11.02 0.11
N LEU A 72 2.88 10.24 0.23
CA LEU A 72 1.88 10.08 -0.83
C LEU A 72 1.13 11.39 -1.10
N HIS A 73 0.72 12.11 -0.05
CA HIS A 73 0.11 13.44 -0.16
C HIS A 73 1.02 14.42 -0.92
N ASP A 74 2.30 14.48 -0.54
CA ASP A 74 3.26 15.39 -1.18
C ASP A 74 3.54 15.00 -2.63
N ALA A 75 3.60 13.70 -2.94
CA ALA A 75 3.74 13.21 -4.30
C ALA A 75 2.53 13.60 -5.17
N LEU A 76 1.30 13.41 -4.68
CA LEU A 76 0.07 13.81 -5.37
C LEU A 76 0.03 15.32 -5.64
N ARG A 77 0.43 16.12 -4.65
CA ARG A 77 0.55 17.57 -4.79
C ARG A 77 1.55 17.96 -5.87
N GLU A 78 2.71 17.30 -5.91
CA GLU A 78 3.79 17.58 -6.89
C GLU A 78 3.34 17.31 -8.33
N ILE A 79 2.57 16.25 -8.56
CA ILE A 79 2.02 15.91 -9.89
C ILE A 79 0.70 16.64 -10.22
N GLY A 80 0.31 17.62 -9.39
CA GLY A 80 -0.86 18.49 -9.63
C GLY A 80 -2.22 17.81 -9.45
N GLN A 81 -2.28 16.70 -8.71
CA GLN A 81 -3.55 16.00 -8.41
C GLN A 81 -4.17 16.50 -7.09
N ASP A 82 -5.45 16.17 -6.89
CA ASP A 82 -6.08 16.32 -5.56
C ASP A 82 -5.36 15.39 -4.58
N HIS A 83 -4.80 15.99 -3.53
CA HIS A 83 -3.96 15.34 -2.55
C HIS A 83 -4.70 15.03 -1.25
N GLY A 84 -5.98 15.41 -1.13
CA GLY A 84 -6.76 15.18 0.08
C GLY A 84 -6.12 15.81 1.33
N ARG A 85 -6.26 15.15 2.49
CA ARG A 85 -5.82 15.63 3.82
C ARG A 85 -4.99 14.59 4.58
#